data_AF-A0A1G1F3N1-F1
#
_entry.id   AF-A0A1G1F3N1-F1
#
_cell.length_a   1.000
_cell.length_b   1.000
_cell.length_c   1.000
_cell.angle_alpha   90.00
_cell.angle_beta   90.00
_cell.angle_gamma   90.00
#
_symmetry.space_group_name_H-M   'P 1'
#
loop_
_entity.id
_entity.type
_entity.pdbx_description
1 polymer ?
#
loop_
_entity_poly.entity_id
_entity_poly.type
_entity_poly.pdbx_seq_one_letter_code
_entity_poly.pdbx_strand_id
1 'polypeptide(L)' 'MDKRELHDENYKKAVELNKQGRIKEAAAYARTAIQLAKEMYDMAGMAYTKSQAEYLLEMIEDS' A
#
# COMPACT_ATOMS: atom_id res chain seq x y z
N MET A 1 0.81 3.50 -17.48
CA MET A 1 0.57 2.76 -16.24
C MET A 1 -0.63 3.37 -15.57
N ASP A 2 -1.67 2.58 -15.31
CA ASP A 2 -2.87 3.06 -14.62
C ASP A 2 -2.67 3.08 -13.09
N LYS A 3 -3.62 3.68 -12.35
CA LYS A 3 -3.52 3.78 -10.88
C LYS A 3 -3.56 2.42 -10.19
N ARG A 4 -4.18 1.42 -10.81
CA ARG A 4 -4.30 0.06 -10.29
C ARG A 4 -2.97 -0.68 -10.41
N GLU A 5 -2.31 -0.56 -11.55
CA GLU A 5 -0.95 -1.06 -11.78
C GLU A 5 0.03 -0.42 -10.81
N LEU A 6 0.00 0.91 -10.66
CA LEU A 6 0.84 1.62 -9.69
C LEU A 6 0.59 1.15 -8.24
N HIS A 7 -0.68 0.95 -7.86
CA HIS A 7 -1.03 0.41 -6.55
C HIS A 7 -0.39 -0.97 -6.35
N ASP A 8 -0.57 -1.87 -7.30
CA ASP A 8 -0.11 -3.25 -7.21
C ASP A 8 1.42 -3.36 -7.19
N GLU A 9 2.12 -2.50 -7.95
CA GLU A 9 3.58 -2.39 -7.91
C GLU A 9 4.09 -1.88 -6.55
N ASN A 10 3.50 -0.82 -6.01
CA ASN A 10 3.88 -0.28 -4.71
C ASN A 10 3.63 -1.31 -3.60
N TYR A 11 2.49 -2.00 -3.63
CA TYR A 11 2.18 -3.06 -2.66
C TYR A 11 3.17 -4.22 -2.74
N LYS A 12 3.46 -4.74 -3.95
CA LYS A 12 4.44 -5.83 -4.14
C LYS A 12 5.82 -5.42 -3.62
N LYS A 13 6.24 -4.18 -3.91
CA LYS A 13 7.53 -3.65 -3.45
C LYS A 13 7.58 -3.49 -1.92
N ALA A 14 6.50 -3.06 -1.30
CA ALA A 14 6.38 -3.00 0.15
C ALA A 14 6.56 -4.39 0.78
N VAL A 15 5.88 -5.41 0.25
CA VAL A 15 6.01 -6.81 0.72
C VAL A 15 7.44 -7.32 0.60
N GLU A 16 8.10 -7.07 -0.53
CA GLU A 16 9.46 -7.53 -0.77
C GLU A 16 10.47 -6.85 0.18
N LEU A 17 10.35 -5.54 0.36
CA LEU A 17 11.20 -4.79 1.29
C LEU A 17 10.97 -5.21 2.74
N ASN A 18 9.73 -5.54 3.12
CA ASN A 18 9.43 -6.05 4.45
C ASN A 18 10.16 -7.39 4.71
N LYS A 19 10.10 -8.32 3.74
CA LYS A 19 10.83 -9.60 3.81
C LYS A 19 12.35 -9.43 3.93
N GLN A 20 12.89 -8.37 3.36
CA GLN A 20 14.31 -8.01 3.45
C GLN A 20 14.68 -7.29 4.77
N GLY A 21 13.72 -7.07 5.68
CA GLY A 21 13.93 -6.30 6.92
C GLY A 21 14.08 -4.79 6.68
N ARG A 22 13.78 -4.29 5.48
CA ARG A 22 13.86 -2.87 5.12
C ARG A 22 12.58 -2.14 5.50
N ILE A 23 12.24 -2.18 6.79
CA ILE A 23 10.97 -1.73 7.39
C ILE A 23 10.59 -0.31 6.98
N LYS A 24 11.53 0.65 7.07
CA LYS A 24 11.27 2.06 6.71
C LYS A 24 10.84 2.25 5.26
N GLU A 25 11.48 1.53 4.35
CA GLU A 25 11.16 1.62 2.93
C GLU A 25 9.87 0.88 2.62
N ALA A 26 9.69 -0.31 3.21
CA ALA A 26 8.44 -1.06 3.12
C ALA A 26 7.23 -0.21 3.54
N ALA A 27 7.33 0.50 4.67
CA ALA A 27 6.30 1.42 5.15
C ALA A 27 6.00 2.54 4.14
N ALA A 28 7.02 3.13 3.51
CA ALA A 28 6.84 4.18 2.52
C ALA A 28 6.06 3.68 1.29
N TYR A 29 6.42 2.51 0.76
CA TYR A 29 5.72 1.91 -0.37
C TYR A 29 4.29 1.48 0.00
N ALA A 30 4.07 0.95 1.21
CA ALA A 30 2.74 0.61 1.70
C ALA A 30 1.83 1.85 1.77
N ARG A 31 2.33 2.97 2.31
CA ARG A 31 1.58 4.25 2.34
C ARG A 31 1.22 4.77 0.96
N THR A 32 2.11 4.65 -0.01
CA THR A 32 1.81 5.03 -1.41
C THR A 32 0.70 4.15 -2.01
N ALA A 33 0.74 2.84 -1.77
CA ALA A 33 -0.32 1.93 -2.21
C ALA A 33 -1.68 2.31 -1.56
N ILE A 34 -1.68 2.62 -0.26
CA ILE A 34 -2.89 3.06 0.46
C ILE A 34 -3.48 4.33 -0.16
N GLN A 35 -2.62 5.32 -0.46
CA GLN A 35 -3.05 6.57 -1.08
C GLN A 35 -3.68 6.34 -2.46
N LEU A 36 -3.06 5.50 -3.30
CA LEU A 36 -3.62 5.14 -4.60
C LEU A 36 -4.95 4.41 -4.47
N ALA A 37 -5.11 3.53 -3.47
CA ALA A 37 -6.37 2.87 -3.19
C ALA A 37 -7.46 3.90 -2.83
N LYS A 38 -7.17 4.86 -1.95
CA LYS A 38 -8.12 5.94 -1.59
C LYS A 38 -8.56 6.75 -2.80
N GLU A 39 -7.62 7.13 -3.66
CA GLU A 39 -7.92 7.85 -4.90
C GLU A 39 -8.81 7.04 -5.84
N MET A 40 -8.55 5.75 -6.02
CA MET A 40 -9.38 4.89 -6.86
C MET A 40 -10.83 4.79 -6.34
N TYR A 41 -11.02 4.73 -5.02
CA TYR A 41 -12.35 4.72 -4.40
C TYR A 41 -13.08 6.05 -4.57
N ASP A 42 -12.37 7.16 -4.36
CA ASP A 42 -12.90 8.52 -4.56
C ASP A 42 -13.38 8.72 -6.01
N MET A 43 -12.56 8.32 -6.99
CA MET A 43 -12.94 8.33 -8.41
C MET A 43 -14.14 7.45 -8.75
N ALA A 44 -14.32 6.36 -8.01
CA ALA A 44 -15.47 5.47 -8.18
C ALA A 44 -16.73 5.98 -7.44
N GLY A 45 -16.65 7.08 -6.69
CA GLY A 45 -17.73 7.57 -5.83
C GLY A 45 -18.04 6.60 -4.67
N MET A 46 -17.06 5.79 -4.27
CA MET A 46 -17.21 4.78 -3.24
C MET A 46 -16.50 5.20 -1.95
N ALA A 47 -17.10 4.88 -0.80
CA ALA A 47 -16.43 5.06 0.48
C ALA A 47 -15.22 4.13 0.59
N TYR A 48 -14.06 4.68 0.92
CA TYR A 48 -12.85 3.89 1.10
C TYR A 48 -13.01 2.84 2.21
N THR A 49 -12.63 1.61 1.90
CA THR A 49 -12.52 0.51 2.86
C THR A 49 -11.08 0.05 2.99
N LYS A 50 -10.71 -0.41 4.19
CA LYS A 50 -9.35 -0.84 4.53
C LYS A 50 -8.74 -1.79 3.49
N SER A 51 -7.52 -1.51 3.07
CA SER A 51 -6.77 -2.21 2.02
C SER A 51 -5.76 -3.22 2.57
N GLN A 52 -5.31 -4.15 1.71
CA GLN A 52 -4.21 -5.07 2.06
C GLN A 52 -2.91 -4.33 2.43
N ALA A 53 -2.68 -3.16 1.84
CA ALA A 53 -1.54 -2.32 2.15
C ALA A 53 -1.61 -1.73 3.58
N GLU A 54 -2.80 -1.48 4.13
CA GLU A 54 -2.95 -1.10 5.55
C GLU A 54 -2.63 -2.25 6.50
N TYR A 55 -3.10 -3.48 6.20
CA TYR A 55 -2.72 -4.64 7.03
C TYR A 55 -1.21 -4.86 7.03
N LEU A 56 -0.56 -4.70 5.87
CA LEU A 56 0.90 -4.77 5.78
C LEU A 56 1.56 -3.64 6.58
N LEU A 57 1.05 -2.42 6.50
CA LEU A 57 1.62 -1.28 7.24
C LEU A 57 1.53 -1.47 8.75
N GLU A 58 0.39 -1.95 9.25
CA GLU A 58 0.21 -2.30 10.67
C GLU A 58 1.23 -3.35 11.11
N MET A 59 1.39 -4.43 10.34
CA MET A 59 2.41 -5.45 10.65
C MET A 59 3.83 -4.86 10.66
N ILE A 60 4.15 -3.95 9.76
CA ILE A 60 5.46 -3.29 9.67
C ILE A 60 5.70 -2.37 10.86
N GLU A 61 4.67 -1.66 11.31
CA GLU A 61 4.77 -0.70 12.44
C GLU A 61 4.76 -1.39 13.80
N ASP A 62 4.19 -2.60 13.89
CA ASP A 62 4.19 -3.45 15.09
C ASP A 62 5.44 -4.36 15.22
N SER A 63 6.33 -4.36 14.21
CA SER A 63 7.58 -5.17 14.15
C SER A 63 8.80 -4.45 14.70
#